data_AF-A0A6N8Y722-F1
#
_entry.id   AF-A0A6N8Y722-F1
#
_cell.length_a   1.000
_cell.length_b   1.000
_cell.length_c   1.000
_cell.angle_alpha   90.00
_cell.angle_beta   90.00
_cell.angle_gamma   90.00
#
_symmetry.space_group_name_H-M   'P 1'
#
loop_
_entity.id
_entity.type
_entity.pdbx_description
1 polymer ?
#
loop_
_entity_poly.entity_id
_entity_poly.type
_entity_poly.pdbx_seq_one_letter_code
_entity_poly.pdbx_strand_id
1 'polypeptide(L)' 'MSTVEEIKSAISALSKEDYIHLREWFSEKDWKQWEEEIEKDLSSGKLDFLMEEAVAEKDRGRLGNSSPTKRRTVSGPTR' A
#
# COMPACT_ATOMS: atom_id res chain seq x y z
N MET A 1 -1.44 -33.36 -8.36
CA MET A 1 -1.74 -31.91 -8.36
C MET A 1 -3.19 -31.76 -8.74
N SER A 2 -3.97 -30.97 -8.00
CA SER A 2 -5.31 -30.62 -8.44
C SER A 2 -5.24 -29.65 -9.61
N THR A 3 -6.12 -29.79 -10.58
CA THR A 3 -6.24 -28.83 -11.68
C THR A 3 -6.86 -27.52 -11.17
N VAL A 4 -6.64 -26.43 -11.90
CA VAL A 4 -7.29 -25.14 -11.57
C VAL A 4 -8.81 -25.29 -11.51
N GLU A 5 -9.41 -26.16 -12.32
CA GLU A 5 -10.86 -26.31 -12.38
C GLU A 5 -11.40 -27.12 -11.19
N GLU A 6 -10.63 -28.10 -10.71
CA GLU A 6 -10.94 -28.79 -9.45
C GLU A 6 -10.88 -27.83 -8.25
N ILE A 7 -9.91 -26.92 -8.23
CA ILE A 7 -9.79 -25.89 -7.19
C ILE A 7 -10.97 -24.92 -7.26
N LYS A 8 -11.34 -24.42 -8.44
CA LYS A 8 -12.53 -23.55 -8.61
C LYS A 8 -13.81 -24.25 -8.15
N SER A 9 -13.95 -25.53 -8.45
CA SER A 9 -15.10 -26.32 -8.00
C SER A 9 -15.12 -26.45 -6.48
N ALA A 10 -13.98 -26.73 -5.84
CA ALA A 10 -13.86 -26.78 -4.39
C ALA A 10 -14.16 -25.44 -3.72
N ILE A 11 -13.67 -24.32 -4.27
CA ILE A 11 -13.96 -22.96 -3.79
C ILE A 11 -15.46 -22.66 -3.89
N SER A 12 -16.12 -23.11 -4.97
CA SER A 12 -17.55 -22.90 -5.17
C SER A 12 -18.42 -23.68 -4.19
N ALA A 13 -17.87 -24.72 -3.56
CA ALA A 13 -18.54 -25.54 -2.55
C ALA A 13 -18.32 -25.05 -1.12
N LEU A 14 -17.51 -24.01 -0.91
CA LEU A 14 -17.22 -23.47 0.42
C LEU A 14 -18.45 -22.82 1.06
N SER A 15 -18.47 -22.85 2.40
CA SER A 15 -19.35 -21.98 3.17
C SER A 15 -18.98 -20.51 2.94
N LYS A 16 -19.88 -19.61 3.30
CA LYS A 16 -19.61 -18.16 3.18
C LYS A 16 -18.43 -17.76 4.07
N GLU A 17 -18.36 -18.31 5.26
CA GLU A 17 -17.30 -18.07 6.25
C GLU A 17 -15.94 -18.55 5.72
N ASP A 18 -15.87 -19.78 5.21
CA ASP A 18 -14.64 -20.33 4.65
C ASP A 18 -14.19 -19.57 3.39
N TYR A 19 -15.15 -19.13 2.57
CA TYR A 19 -14.86 -18.30 1.40
C TYR A 19 -14.27 -16.94 1.78
N ILE A 20 -14.77 -16.31 2.85
CA ILE A 20 -14.22 -15.05 3.37
C ILE A 20 -12.77 -15.27 3.84
N HIS A 21 -12.52 -16.30 4.64
CA HIS A 21 -11.18 -16.62 5.11
C HIS A 21 -10.21 -16.94 3.95
N LEU A 22 -10.68 -17.69 2.95
CA LEU A 22 -9.89 -17.95 1.75
C LEU A 22 -9.53 -16.64 1.03
N ARG A 23 -10.48 -15.73 0.87
CA ARG A 23 -10.23 -14.44 0.21
C ARG A 23 -9.22 -13.60 0.99
N GLU A 24 -9.36 -13.50 2.30
CA GLU A 24 -8.42 -12.77 3.17
C GLU A 24 -7.00 -13.29 2.99
N TRP A 25 -6.82 -14.62 3.11
CA TRP A 25 -5.53 -15.26 2.90
C TRP A 25 -4.97 -15.02 1.50
N PHE A 26 -5.81 -15.06 0.46
CA PHE A 26 -5.39 -14.82 -0.92
C PHE A 26 -4.92 -13.37 -1.11
N SER A 27 -5.64 -12.39 -0.54
CA SER A 27 -5.24 -10.98 -0.57
C SER A 27 -3.91 -10.74 0.15
N GLU A 28 -3.67 -11.38 1.30
CA GLU A 28 -2.37 -11.30 1.99
C GLU A 28 -1.23 -11.87 1.14
N LYS A 29 -1.50 -12.93 0.38
CA LYS A 29 -0.51 -13.53 -0.55
C LYS A 29 -0.17 -12.58 -1.69
N ASP A 30 -1.18 -11.99 -2.32
CA ASP A 30 -0.98 -11.00 -3.38
C ASP A 30 -0.21 -9.78 -2.85
N TRP A 31 -0.49 -9.35 -1.61
CA TRP A 31 0.25 -8.25 -0.98
C TRP A 31 1.73 -8.55 -0.81
N LYS A 32 2.09 -9.77 -0.38
CA LYS A 32 3.49 -10.18 -0.27
C LYS A 32 4.20 -10.21 -1.61
N GLN A 33 3.53 -10.70 -2.65
CA GLN A 33 4.12 -10.68 -4.00
C GLN A 33 4.32 -9.23 -4.48
N TRP A 34 3.37 -8.35 -4.20
CA TRP A 34 3.47 -6.94 -4.56
C TRP A 34 4.62 -6.23 -3.81
N GLU A 35 4.85 -6.56 -2.53
CA GLU A 35 6.00 -6.08 -1.77
C GLU A 35 7.33 -6.48 -2.44
N GLU A 36 7.47 -7.75 -2.85
CA GLU A 36 8.66 -8.24 -3.54
C GLU A 36 8.87 -7.55 -4.90
N GLU A 37 7.79 -7.31 -5.65
CA GLU A 37 7.84 -6.60 -6.93
C GLU A 37 8.24 -5.13 -6.76
N ILE A 38 7.72 -4.44 -5.75
CA ILE A 38 8.12 -3.07 -5.41
C ILE A 38 9.60 -3.02 -5.05
N GLU A 39 10.10 -3.92 -4.18
CA GLU A 39 11.50 -3.93 -3.77
C GLU A 39 12.44 -4.17 -4.97
N LYS A 40 12.04 -5.05 -5.89
CA LYS A 40 12.75 -5.27 -7.14
C LYS A 40 12.75 -4.03 -8.04
N ASP A 41 11.61 -3.36 -8.18
CA ASP A 41 11.50 -2.16 -9.00
C ASP A 41 12.28 -0.99 -8.37
N LEU A 42 12.32 -0.88 -7.05
CA LEU A 42 13.17 0.07 -6.31
C LEU A 42 14.67 -0.21 -6.55
N SER A 43 15.10 -1.47 -6.37
CA SER A 43 16.51 -1.84 -6.57
C SER A 43 16.99 -1.72 -8.02
N SER A 44 16.07 -1.78 -8.99
CA SER A 44 16.38 -1.55 -10.40
C SER A 44 16.35 -0.07 -10.83
N GLY A 45 16.00 0.87 -9.94
CA GLY A 45 15.88 2.29 -10.26
C GLY A 45 14.68 2.64 -11.14
N LYS A 46 13.77 1.68 -11.37
CA LYS A 46 12.59 1.88 -12.24
C LYS A 46 11.60 2.88 -11.66
N LEU A 47 11.65 3.13 -10.35
CA LEU A 47 10.81 4.11 -9.66
C LEU A 47 11.50 5.46 -9.45
N ASP A 48 12.73 5.66 -9.94
CA ASP A 48 13.48 6.90 -9.73
C ASP A 48 12.77 8.12 -10.35
N PHE A 49 12.05 7.91 -11.46
CA PHE A 49 11.26 8.96 -12.12
C PHE A 49 10.17 9.56 -11.20
N LEU A 50 9.60 8.75 -10.29
CA LEU A 50 8.61 9.22 -9.32
C LEU A 50 9.25 10.14 -8.28
N MET A 51 10.51 9.87 -7.92
CA MET A 51 11.26 10.71 -7.00
C MET A 51 11.64 12.03 -7.66
N GLU A 52 12.09 12.00 -8.92
CA GLU A 52 12.35 13.20 -9.71
C GLU A 52 11.10 14.07 -9.90
N GLU A 53 9.96 13.44 -10.20
CA GLU A 53 8.67 14.12 -10.34
C GLU A 53 8.22 14.75 -9.02
N ALA A 54 8.35 14.04 -7.90
CA ALA A 54 8.01 14.56 -6.58
C ALA A 54 8.88 15.78 -6.21
N VAL A 55 10.18 15.76 -6.53
CA VAL A 55 11.07 16.92 -6.33
C VAL A 55 10.63 18.09 -7.23
N ALA A 56 10.38 17.84 -8.51
CA ALA A 56 9.95 18.87 -9.45
C ALA A 56 8.61 19.53 -9.04
N GLU A 57 7.63 18.75 -8.57
CA GLU A 57 6.34 19.27 -8.13
C GLU A 57 6.42 19.98 -6.77
N LYS A 58 7.35 19.59 -5.90
CA LYS A 58 7.70 20.34 -4.68
C LYS A 58 8.28 21.71 -5.03
N ASP A 59 9.22 21.76 -5.97
CA ASP A 59 9.84 23.01 -6.43
C ASP A 59 8.82 23.94 -7.11
N ARG A 60 7.82 23.36 -7.78
CA ARG A 60 6.68 24.08 -8.37
C ARG A 60 5.64 24.54 -7.34
N GLY A 61 5.81 24.21 -6.05
CA GLY A 61 4.90 24.58 -4.97
C GLY A 61 3.52 23.91 -5.05
N ARG A 62 3.40 22.81 -5.79
CA ARG A 62 2.13 22.07 -6.00
C ARG A 62 1.95 20.93 -5.00
N LEU A 63 3.04 20.43 -4.43
CA LEU A 63 3.00 19.65 -3.21
C LEU A 63 2.86 20.63 -2.04
N GLY A 64 1.66 20.69 -1.47
CA GLY A 64 1.36 21.59 -0.35
C GLY A 64 2.36 21.42 0.78
N ASN A 65 2.95 22.52 1.24
CA ASN A 65 3.89 22.55 2.35
C ASN A 65 3.29 21.83 3.58
N SER A 66 3.62 20.56 3.77
CA SER A 66 3.60 19.94 5.09
C SER A 66 4.80 20.49 5.88
N SER A 67 4.79 21.81 6.10
CA SER A 67 5.63 22.44 7.12
C SER A 67 5.37 21.71 8.45
N PRO A 68 6.41 21.37 9.23
CA PRO A 68 6.22 20.81 10.54
C PRO A 68 5.43 21.83 11.35
N THR A 69 4.23 21.42 11.76
CA THR A 69 3.24 22.22 12.46
C THR A 69 3.90 23.09 13.50
N LYS A 70 3.76 24.41 13.34
CA LYS A 70 4.07 25.43 14.35
C LYS A 70 3.49 24.93 15.67
N ARG A 71 4.33 24.51 16.63
CA ARG A 71 3.88 24.15 17.98
C ARG A 71 2.99 25.29 18.45
N ARG A 72 1.71 25.01 18.67
CA ARG A 72 0.83 25.89 19.43
C ARG A 72 1.47 25.99 20.82
N THR A 73 2.26 27.02 21.05
CA THR A 73 2.57 27.47 22.41
C THR A 73 1.24 27.90 22.99
N VAL A 74 0.61 27.02 23.76
CA VAL A 74 -0.51 27.40 24.60
C VAL A 74 0.07 28.20 25.74
N SER A 75 0.30 29.49 25.51
CA SER A 75 0.47 30.46 26.58
C SER A 75 -0.91 30.72 27.17
N GLY A 76 -1.32 29.90 28.13
CA GLY A 76 -2.49 30.21 28.96
C GLY A 76 -2.12 31.27 30.00
N PRO A 77 -2.91 32.34 30.18
CA PRO A 77 -2.66 33.29 31.25
C PRO A 77 -3.01 32.64 32.59
N THR A 78 -2.09 32.72 33.54
CA THR A 78 -2.32 32.41 34.94
C THR A 78 -3.40 33.33 35.49
N ARG A 79 -4.55 32.77 35.85
CA ARG A 79 -5.41 33.32 36.91
C ARG A 79 -6.28 32.23 37.52
#